data_AF-A0A519DPY0-F1
#
_entry.id   AF-A0A519DPY0-F1
#
_cell.length_a   1.000
_cell.length_b   1.000
_cell.length_c   1.000
_cell.angle_alpha   90.00
_cell.angle_beta   90.00
_cell.angle_gamma   90.00
#
_symmetry.space_group_name_H-M   'P 1'
#
loop_
_entity.id
_entity.type
_entity.pdbx_description
1 polymer ?
#
loop_
_entity_poly.entity_id
_entity_poly.type
_entity_poly.pdbx_seq_one_letter_code
_entity_poly.pdbx_strand_id
1 'polypeptide(L)'
;MVGDLFANERVLAFDLETTGIKTRTDKIVQYALIGSDACGTEISVEGLVNPGCLIPPRASEIHGIYNRDVMDAAPFVSHAQKMYDLMNGAIIVGHNVRRFDMPFLTTEFSRVGMLAPKPKAIIDTLEIVRKLKLPRPHNLGSLCNRHGVDLTNAHTAGADAAATLLLLWRVMKDNPQPFRQPILEIERWAIGQNISSDGSELGRGYDDLPPVDSAGRLRRDNENIILAFGRHRGKTIKQLVNSDLQYYNWLISSASGIDDEAIIELKAHVQ
;
A
#
# COMPACT_ATOMS: atom_id res chain seq x y z
N MET A 1 -9.78 3.84 14.74
CA MET A 1 -8.76 4.86 14.38
C MET A 1 -7.72 4.18 13.51
N VAL A 2 -6.95 4.91 12.70
CA VAL A 2 -5.85 4.33 11.89
C VAL A 2 -4.77 3.65 12.75
N GLY A 3 -4.74 3.93 14.06
CA GLY A 3 -3.77 3.41 15.02
C GLY A 3 -3.74 1.89 15.26
N ASP A 4 -4.80 1.14 14.89
CA ASP A 4 -4.82 -0.32 15.09
C ASP A 4 -4.32 -1.12 13.87
N LEU A 5 -4.04 -0.48 12.72
CA LEU A 5 -3.73 -1.21 11.49
C LEU A 5 -2.47 -2.09 11.61
N PHE A 6 -1.50 -1.62 12.39
CA PHE A 6 -0.21 -2.27 12.59
C PHE A 6 -0.07 -2.87 14.00
N ALA A 7 -1.15 -2.91 14.78
CA ALA A 7 -1.11 -3.41 16.14
C ALA A 7 -0.77 -4.92 16.14
N ASN A 8 0.18 -5.32 16.99
CA ASN A 8 0.67 -6.70 17.09
C ASN A 8 1.32 -7.24 15.80
N GLU A 9 1.75 -6.37 14.89
CA GLU A 9 2.43 -6.74 13.66
C GLU A 9 3.87 -6.22 13.66
N ARG A 10 4.80 -6.99 13.09
CA ARG A 10 6.12 -6.46 12.76
C ARG A 10 6.01 -5.65 11.48
N VAL A 11 6.42 -4.39 11.52
CA VAL A 11 6.40 -3.48 10.37
C VAL A 11 7.80 -2.98 10.09
N LEU A 12 8.28 -3.16 8.87
CA LEU A 12 9.62 -2.77 8.47
C LEU A 12 9.55 -1.97 7.16
N ALA A 13 10.03 -0.75 7.20
CA ALA A 13 10.50 -0.05 6.01
C ALA A 13 11.69 -0.80 5.42
N PHE A 14 11.69 -0.98 4.11
CA PHE A 14 12.76 -1.65 3.40
C PHE A 14 13.18 -0.82 2.19
N ASP A 15 14.49 -0.63 2.06
CA ASP A 15 15.13 0.08 0.96
C ASP A 15 16.51 -0.53 0.66
N LEU A 16 16.91 -0.49 -0.61
CA LEU A 16 18.18 -1.01 -1.11
C LEU A 16 18.93 0.03 -1.94
N GLU A 17 20.25 0.04 -1.78
CA GLU A 17 21.15 0.60 -2.78
C GLU A 17 21.80 -0.52 -3.57
N THR A 18 21.94 -0.31 -4.88
CA THR A 18 22.39 -1.35 -5.80
C THR A 18 23.44 -0.85 -6.79
N THR A 19 24.19 -1.76 -7.41
CA THR A 19 25.14 -1.43 -8.48
C THR A 19 24.46 -0.99 -9.79
N GLY A 20 23.13 -0.98 -9.85
CA GLY A 20 22.35 -0.68 -11.05
C GLY A 20 20.90 -1.14 -10.95
N ILE A 21 20.14 -1.04 -12.03
CA ILE A 21 18.67 -1.25 -12.02
C ILE A 21 18.23 -2.64 -12.52
N LYS A 22 19.15 -3.48 -12.99
CA LYS A 22 18.86 -4.79 -13.58
C LYS A 22 18.92 -5.88 -12.51
N THR A 23 17.76 -6.22 -11.95
CA THR A 23 17.60 -7.23 -10.87
C THR A 23 18.35 -8.54 -11.10
N ARG A 24 18.44 -9.01 -12.36
CA ARG A 24 19.12 -10.28 -12.70
C ARG A 24 20.64 -10.21 -12.61
N THR A 25 21.26 -9.07 -12.95
CA THR A 25 22.72 -8.95 -13.11
C THR A 25 23.37 -8.09 -12.05
N ASP A 26 22.67 -7.04 -11.63
CA ASP A 26 23.19 -6.07 -10.66
C ASP A 26 23.09 -6.64 -9.24
N LYS A 27 23.81 -6.01 -8.32
CA LYS A 27 24.07 -6.47 -6.95
C LYS A 27 23.60 -5.47 -5.92
N ILE A 28 23.22 -5.95 -4.74
CA ILE A 28 22.95 -5.11 -3.57
C ILE A 28 24.28 -4.61 -2.98
N VAL A 29 24.35 -3.32 -2.64
CA VAL A 29 25.51 -2.68 -1.97
C VAL A 29 25.16 -2.15 -0.58
N GLN A 30 23.90 -1.80 -0.32
CA GLN A 30 23.40 -1.46 1.01
C GLN A 30 21.97 -1.96 1.15
N TYR A 31 21.56 -2.28 2.37
CA TYR A 31 20.16 -2.47 2.73
C TYR A 31 19.82 -1.74 4.03
N ALA A 32 18.56 -1.40 4.19
CA ALA A 32 18.00 -0.88 5.44
C ALA A 32 16.65 -1.54 5.78
N LEU A 33 16.46 -1.83 7.05
CA LEU A 33 15.24 -2.33 7.67
C LEU A 33 14.93 -1.50 8.92
N ILE A 34 13.99 -0.58 8.81
CA ILE A 34 13.65 0.39 9.86
C ILE A 34 12.19 0.23 10.26
N GLY A 35 11.86 0.16 11.55
CA GLY A 35 10.47 0.05 12.00
C GLY A 35 10.35 -0.52 13.41
N SER A 36 9.43 -1.46 13.62
CA SER A 36 9.22 -2.07 14.92
C SER A 36 8.78 -3.53 14.85
N ASP A 37 9.04 -4.29 15.92
CA ASP A 37 8.48 -5.61 16.12
C ASP A 37 6.99 -5.57 16.52
N ALA A 38 6.38 -6.75 16.68
CA ALA A 38 4.98 -6.89 17.07
C ALA A 38 4.67 -6.35 18.48
N CYS A 39 5.66 -6.20 19.35
CA CYS A 39 5.53 -5.62 20.68
C CYS A 39 5.80 -4.11 20.68
N GLY A 40 6.14 -3.52 19.54
CA GLY A 40 6.49 -2.11 19.40
C GLY A 40 7.97 -1.80 19.69
N THR A 41 8.83 -2.81 19.88
CA THR A 41 10.28 -2.60 20.03
C THR A 41 10.85 -2.07 18.72
N GLU A 42 11.63 -1.00 18.79
CA GLU A 42 12.28 -0.41 17.62
C GLU A 42 13.24 -1.42 16.96
N ILE A 43 13.17 -1.48 15.63
CA ILE A 43 14.10 -2.21 14.78
C ILE A 43 14.77 -1.18 13.87
N SER A 44 16.10 -1.08 13.96
CA SER A 44 16.92 -0.31 13.03
C SER A 44 18.12 -1.16 12.64
N VAL A 45 18.08 -1.71 11.43
CA VAL A 45 19.12 -2.58 10.90
C VAL A 45 19.53 -2.09 9.52
N GLU A 46 20.79 -1.73 9.39
CA GLU A 46 21.40 -1.33 8.13
C GLU A 46 22.70 -2.11 7.93
N GLY A 47 23.11 -2.29 6.68
CA GLY A 47 24.35 -2.98 6.37
C GLY A 47 24.87 -2.67 4.98
N LEU A 48 26.19 -2.46 4.88
CA LEU A 48 26.91 -2.49 3.62
C LEU A 48 27.17 -3.95 3.21
N VAL A 49 27.03 -4.21 1.93
CA VAL A 49 27.21 -5.52 1.33
C VAL A 49 28.33 -5.42 0.32
N ASN A 50 29.32 -6.32 0.41
CA ASN A 50 30.29 -6.47 -0.67
C ASN A 50 29.61 -7.17 -1.86
N PRO A 51 29.41 -6.50 -3.01
CA PRO A 51 28.68 -7.06 -4.15
C PRO A 51 29.48 -8.12 -4.92
N GLY A 52 30.78 -8.27 -4.63
CA GLY A 52 31.69 -9.15 -5.38
C GLY A 52 31.99 -8.65 -6.80
N CYS A 53 31.65 -7.40 -7.12
CA CYS A 53 31.92 -6.74 -8.40
C CYS A 53 32.18 -5.25 -8.20
N LEU A 54 32.62 -4.56 -9.26
CA LEU A 54 32.78 -3.10 -9.20
C LEU A 54 31.42 -2.40 -9.26
N ILE A 55 31.22 -1.47 -8.34
CA ILE A 55 30.10 -0.51 -8.37
C ILE A 55 30.33 0.47 -9.53
N PRO A 56 29.42 0.58 -10.51
CA PRO A 56 29.52 1.56 -11.58
C PRO A 56 29.48 3.00 -11.04
N PRO A 57 30.28 3.93 -11.60
CA PRO A 57 30.34 5.32 -11.11
C PRO A 57 28.98 6.01 -11.03
N ARG A 58 28.09 5.76 -12.01
CA ARG A 58 26.74 6.33 -12.03
C ARG A 58 25.86 5.88 -10.86
N ALA A 59 26.05 4.65 -10.35
CA ALA A 59 25.34 4.20 -9.16
C ALA A 59 25.90 4.92 -7.92
N SER A 60 27.23 4.98 -7.79
CA SER A 60 27.91 5.72 -6.73
C SER A 60 27.56 7.21 -6.70
N GLU A 61 27.34 7.85 -7.85
CA GLU A 61 26.88 9.25 -7.93
C GLU A 61 25.47 9.46 -7.36
N ILE A 62 24.64 8.41 -7.34
CA ILE A 62 23.27 8.47 -6.81
C ILE A 62 23.29 8.28 -5.29
N HIS A 63 23.87 7.17 -4.83
CA HIS A 63 23.78 6.75 -3.42
C HIS A 63 25.04 7.03 -2.59
N GLY A 64 26.09 7.59 -3.20
CA GLY A 64 27.31 8.00 -2.50
C GLY A 64 28.21 6.86 -2.01
N ILE A 65 27.93 5.60 -2.36
CA ILE A 65 28.71 4.42 -1.95
C ILE A 65 29.65 4.04 -3.09
N TYR A 66 30.93 3.93 -2.79
CA TYR A 66 32.00 3.60 -3.72
C TYR A 66 32.64 2.26 -3.38
N ASN A 67 33.42 1.72 -4.32
CA ASN A 67 34.11 0.43 -4.13
C ASN A 67 34.96 0.35 -2.85
N ARG A 68 35.52 1.48 -2.40
CA ARG A 68 36.31 1.55 -1.16
C ARG A 68 35.46 1.33 0.10
N ASP A 69 34.18 1.70 0.06
CA ASP A 69 33.30 1.67 1.23
C ASP A 69 32.78 0.25 1.50
N VAL A 70 32.75 -0.61 0.48
CA VAL A 70 32.27 -2.01 0.57
C VAL A 70 33.40 -3.05 0.50
N MET A 71 34.67 -2.62 0.43
CA MET A 71 35.82 -3.52 0.24
C MET A 71 35.93 -4.55 1.38
N ASP A 72 35.79 -4.09 2.62
CA ASP A 72 35.87 -4.92 3.83
C ASP A 72 34.48 -5.37 4.34
N ALA A 73 33.41 -5.03 3.61
CA ALA A 73 32.05 -5.42 3.97
C ALA A 73 31.84 -6.93 3.75
N ALA A 74 30.94 -7.53 4.54
CA ALA A 74 30.60 -8.93 4.37
C ALA A 74 29.77 -9.14 3.08
N PRO A 75 29.92 -10.30 2.40
CA PRO A 75 29.10 -10.64 1.24
C PRO A 75 27.63 -10.87 1.63
N PHE A 76 26.72 -10.85 0.66
CA PHE A 76 25.27 -10.98 0.90
C PHE A 76 24.89 -12.21 1.76
N VAL A 77 25.55 -13.35 1.55
CA VAL A 77 25.27 -14.60 2.30
C VAL A 77 25.38 -14.42 3.82
N SER A 78 26.26 -13.54 4.29
CA SER A 78 26.44 -13.25 5.71
C SER A 78 25.28 -12.47 6.32
N HIS A 79 24.51 -11.76 5.50
CA HIS A 79 23.35 -10.94 5.92
C HIS A 79 22.02 -11.67 5.73
N ALA A 80 21.97 -12.64 4.81
CA ALA A 80 20.75 -13.28 4.33
C ALA A 80 19.88 -13.86 5.46
N GLN A 81 20.45 -14.58 6.43
CA GLN A 81 19.67 -15.17 7.52
C GLN A 81 18.99 -14.09 8.39
N LYS A 82 19.73 -13.04 8.75
CA LYS A 82 19.19 -11.93 9.55
C LYS A 82 18.06 -11.21 8.83
N MET A 83 18.23 -10.94 7.53
CA MET A 83 17.17 -10.33 6.71
C MET A 83 15.95 -11.25 6.63
N TYR A 84 16.15 -12.55 6.45
CA TYR A 84 15.06 -13.53 6.43
C TYR A 84 14.26 -13.51 7.73
N ASP A 85 14.93 -13.60 8.88
CA ASP A 85 14.29 -13.66 10.20
C ASP A 85 13.49 -12.40 10.52
N LEU A 86 13.95 -11.24 10.03
CA LEU A 86 13.26 -9.96 10.19
C LEU A 86 12.05 -9.84 9.25
N MET A 87 12.24 -10.12 7.95
CA MET A 87 11.25 -9.82 6.91
C MET A 87 10.17 -10.90 6.74
N ASN A 88 10.47 -12.15 7.07
CA ASN A 88 9.50 -13.24 6.91
C ASN A 88 8.31 -13.05 7.87
N GLY A 89 7.11 -13.02 7.32
CA GLY A 89 5.87 -12.72 8.07
C GLY A 89 5.69 -11.25 8.48
N ALA A 90 6.62 -10.36 8.17
CA ALA A 90 6.50 -8.93 8.45
C ALA A 90 5.62 -8.22 7.43
N ILE A 91 5.09 -7.06 7.80
CA ILE A 91 4.57 -6.07 6.85
C ILE A 91 5.77 -5.26 6.34
N ILE A 92 6.05 -5.36 5.05
CA ILE A 92 7.12 -4.59 4.42
C ILE A 92 6.52 -3.31 3.84
N VAL A 93 7.11 -2.17 4.20
CA VAL A 93 6.76 -0.86 3.67
C VAL A 93 7.93 -0.37 2.82
N GLY A 94 7.66 0.25 1.67
CA GLY A 94 8.72 0.82 0.85
C GLY A 94 8.18 1.72 -0.26
N HIS A 95 9.08 2.30 -1.05
CA HIS A 95 8.71 3.18 -2.16
C HIS A 95 9.16 2.57 -3.48
N ASN A 96 8.24 2.13 -4.33
CA ASN A 96 8.53 1.30 -5.52
C ASN A 96 9.13 -0.09 -5.18
N VAL A 97 9.02 -0.50 -3.92
CA VAL A 97 9.61 -1.72 -3.34
C VAL A 97 9.16 -3.00 -4.01
N ARG A 98 7.92 -3.06 -4.50
CA ARG A 98 7.39 -4.26 -5.17
C ARG A 98 8.06 -4.51 -6.51
N ARG A 99 8.43 -3.44 -7.22
CA ARG A 99 8.99 -3.51 -8.57
C ARG A 99 10.51 -3.46 -8.60
N PHE A 100 11.15 -3.04 -7.50
CA PHE A 100 12.58 -2.84 -7.43
C PHE A 100 13.22 -3.73 -6.35
N ASP A 101 13.04 -3.39 -5.09
CA ASP A 101 13.79 -3.97 -3.97
C ASP A 101 13.49 -5.45 -3.75
N MET A 102 12.20 -5.83 -3.73
CA MET A 102 11.80 -7.22 -3.50
C MET A 102 12.31 -8.18 -4.60
N PRO A 103 12.24 -7.83 -5.90
CA PRO A 103 12.91 -8.60 -6.95
C PRO A 103 14.43 -8.71 -6.80
N PHE A 104 15.12 -7.64 -6.38
CA PHE A 104 16.56 -7.69 -6.10
C PHE A 104 16.87 -8.66 -4.96
N LEU A 105 16.15 -8.52 -3.85
CA LEU A 105 16.27 -9.38 -2.68
C LEU A 105 16.06 -10.85 -3.06
N THR A 106 14.98 -11.14 -3.79
CA THR A 106 14.67 -12.51 -4.24
C THR A 106 15.79 -13.11 -5.08
N THR A 107 16.40 -12.30 -5.96
CA THR A 107 17.50 -12.74 -6.81
C THR A 107 18.77 -13.02 -5.99
N GLU A 108 19.10 -12.17 -5.01
CA GLU A 108 20.25 -12.41 -4.13
C GLU A 108 20.08 -13.64 -3.23
N PHE A 109 18.88 -13.84 -2.67
CA PHE A 109 18.57 -15.08 -1.95
C PHE A 109 18.74 -16.32 -2.83
N SER A 110 18.27 -16.27 -4.08
CA SER A 110 18.47 -17.37 -5.03
C SER A 110 19.95 -17.64 -5.35
N ARG A 111 20.80 -16.61 -5.40
CA ARG A 111 22.24 -16.75 -5.68
C ARG A 111 22.99 -17.45 -4.55
N VAL A 112 22.50 -17.33 -3.31
CA VAL A 112 23.09 -18.00 -2.14
C VAL A 112 22.37 -19.31 -1.79
N GLY A 113 21.47 -19.79 -2.64
CA GLY A 113 20.76 -21.06 -2.45
C GLY A 113 19.72 -21.04 -1.33
N MET A 114 19.20 -19.86 -0.97
CA MET A 114 18.19 -19.68 0.06
C MET A 114 16.84 -19.26 -0.55
N LEU A 115 15.75 -19.65 0.10
CA LEU A 115 14.43 -19.11 -0.24
C LEU A 115 14.30 -17.69 0.31
N ALA A 116 13.79 -16.78 -0.51
CA ALA A 116 13.50 -15.42 -0.09
C ALA A 116 12.44 -15.38 1.03
N PRO A 117 12.50 -14.39 1.94
CA PRO A 117 11.47 -14.18 2.94
C PRO A 117 10.10 -13.97 2.28
N LYS A 118 9.05 -14.41 2.95
CA LYS A 118 7.66 -14.17 2.54
C LYS A 118 7.03 -13.15 3.48
N PRO A 119 6.99 -11.85 3.11
CA PRO A 119 6.23 -10.85 3.85
C PRO A 119 4.77 -11.27 4.01
N LYS A 120 4.16 -10.84 5.11
CA LYS A 120 2.69 -10.93 5.30
C LYS A 120 1.98 -10.02 4.31
N ALA A 121 2.48 -8.80 4.14
CA ALA A 121 1.96 -7.83 3.19
C ALA A 121 3.10 -6.93 2.70
N ILE A 122 2.97 -6.41 1.47
CA ILE A 122 3.87 -5.37 0.93
C ILE A 122 3.04 -4.10 0.69
N ILE A 123 3.43 -3.02 1.36
CA ILE A 123 2.80 -1.71 1.32
C ILE A 123 3.73 -0.76 0.57
N ASP A 124 3.48 -0.64 -0.73
CA ASP A 124 4.25 0.23 -1.63
C ASP A 124 3.61 1.62 -1.68
N THR A 125 4.31 2.61 -1.14
CA THR A 125 3.83 3.99 -1.08
C THR A 125 3.62 4.59 -2.48
N LEU A 126 4.39 4.18 -3.50
CA LEU A 126 4.21 4.66 -4.87
C LEU A 126 2.90 4.16 -5.46
N GLU A 127 2.52 2.91 -5.18
CA GLU A 127 1.23 2.34 -5.59
C GLU A 127 0.07 3.05 -4.89
N ILE A 128 0.20 3.27 -3.58
CA ILE A 128 -0.79 4.00 -2.77
C ILE A 128 -1.03 5.41 -3.29
N VAL A 129 0.01 6.23 -3.47
CA VAL A 129 -0.17 7.63 -3.91
C VAL A 129 -0.75 7.72 -5.32
N ARG A 130 -0.45 6.76 -6.19
CA ARG A 130 -1.05 6.65 -7.52
C ARG A 130 -2.53 6.28 -7.42
N LYS A 131 -2.88 5.32 -6.55
CA LYS A 131 -4.26 4.90 -6.32
C LYS A 131 -5.12 6.01 -5.73
N LEU A 132 -4.54 6.82 -4.83
CA LEU A 132 -5.14 8.04 -4.29
C LEU A 132 -5.17 9.20 -5.29
N LYS A 133 -4.56 9.05 -6.47
CA LYS A 133 -4.45 10.10 -7.50
C LYS A 133 -3.81 11.39 -6.97
N LEU A 134 -2.81 11.27 -6.09
CA LEU A 134 -2.07 12.45 -5.62
C LEU A 134 -1.35 13.15 -6.78
N PRO A 135 -1.17 14.48 -6.74
CA PRO A 135 -0.48 15.20 -7.81
C PRO A 135 0.94 14.70 -8.05
N ARG A 136 1.42 14.76 -9.29
CA ARG A 136 2.84 14.49 -9.62
C ARG A 136 3.75 15.64 -9.16
N PRO A 137 5.09 15.44 -9.10
CA PRO A 137 5.81 14.17 -9.25
C PRO A 137 5.65 13.22 -8.04
N HIS A 138 5.92 11.93 -8.24
CA HIS A 138 5.76 10.87 -7.24
C HIS A 138 7.09 10.27 -6.74
N ASN A 139 8.22 10.93 -6.98
CA ASN A 139 9.46 10.49 -6.32
C ASN A 139 9.37 10.77 -4.81
N LEU A 140 10.07 9.96 -4.02
CA LEU A 140 10.04 10.02 -2.55
C LEU A 140 10.29 11.44 -2.03
N GLY A 141 11.35 12.11 -2.50
CA GLY A 141 11.69 13.47 -2.10
C GLY A 141 10.55 14.48 -2.29
N SER A 142 9.88 14.44 -3.44
CA SER A 142 8.78 15.36 -3.75
C SER A 142 7.54 15.08 -2.90
N LEU A 143 7.27 13.80 -2.60
CA LEU A 143 6.16 13.40 -1.74
C LEU A 143 6.42 13.79 -0.29
N CYS A 144 7.62 13.50 0.23
CA CYS A 144 8.02 13.89 1.58
C CYS A 144 7.94 15.41 1.78
N ASN A 145 8.49 16.19 0.84
CA ASN A 145 8.40 17.66 0.89
C ASN A 145 6.93 18.13 0.92
N ARG A 146 6.04 17.56 0.10
CA ARG A 146 4.62 17.92 0.09
C ARG A 146 3.92 17.59 1.41
N HIS A 147 4.29 16.48 2.04
CA HIS A 147 3.68 15.99 3.27
C HIS A 147 4.39 16.51 4.54
N GLY A 148 5.40 17.38 4.40
CA GLY A 148 6.14 17.95 5.53
C GLY A 148 7.01 16.94 6.27
N VAL A 149 7.49 15.91 5.55
CA VAL A 149 8.45 14.92 6.06
C VAL A 149 9.84 15.41 5.68
N ASP A 150 10.70 15.61 6.68
CA ASP A 150 12.09 16.00 6.46
C ASP A 150 12.91 14.82 5.91
N LEU A 151 13.80 15.13 4.97
CA LEU A 151 14.69 14.19 4.29
C LEU A 151 16.12 14.68 4.47
N THR A 152 16.60 14.62 5.71
CA THR A 152 18.02 14.82 6.00
C THR A 152 18.80 13.61 5.51
N ASN A 153 19.85 13.82 4.69
CA ASN A 153 20.64 12.76 4.05
C ASN A 153 19.84 11.83 3.12
N ALA A 154 18.99 12.41 2.26
CA ALA A 154 18.38 11.69 1.14
C ALA A 154 19.47 10.90 0.37
N HIS A 155 19.15 9.66 -0.04
CA HIS A 155 20.06 8.71 -0.72
C HIS A 155 20.97 7.85 0.17
N THR A 156 20.59 7.65 1.43
CA THR A 156 21.04 6.46 2.17
C THR A 156 19.85 5.56 2.38
N ALA A 157 20.05 4.24 2.30
CA ALA A 157 18.94 3.29 2.45
C ALA A 157 18.17 3.50 3.77
N GLY A 158 18.87 3.81 4.88
CA GLY A 158 18.26 4.08 6.18
C GLY A 158 17.37 5.32 6.18
N ALA A 159 17.85 6.43 5.62
CA ALA A 159 17.08 7.67 5.55
C ALA A 159 15.83 7.52 4.66
N ASP A 160 15.98 6.86 3.50
CA ASP A 160 14.88 6.68 2.56
C ASP A 160 13.83 5.69 3.11
N ALA A 161 14.26 4.63 3.81
CA ALA A 161 13.38 3.71 4.52
C ALA A 161 12.58 4.44 5.64
N ALA A 162 13.27 5.19 6.51
CA ALA A 162 12.62 5.95 7.59
C ALA A 162 11.64 7.01 7.04
N ALA A 163 12.05 7.77 6.02
CA ALA A 163 11.21 8.76 5.36
C ALA A 163 9.96 8.12 4.73
N THR A 164 10.10 6.91 4.17
CA THR A 164 8.97 6.18 3.58
C THR A 164 7.93 5.77 4.61
N LEU A 165 8.32 5.34 5.82
CA LEU A 165 7.36 5.08 6.90
C LEU A 165 6.62 6.34 7.34
N LEU A 166 7.35 7.44 7.52
CA LEU A 166 6.75 8.72 7.88
C LEU A 166 5.79 9.23 6.79
N LEU A 167 6.17 9.08 5.52
CA LEU A 167 5.32 9.40 4.39
C LEU A 167 4.04 8.56 4.40
N LEU A 168 4.14 7.25 4.59
CA LEU A 168 2.98 6.37 4.68
C LEU A 168 2.04 6.82 5.79
N TRP A 169 2.58 7.06 7.00
CA TRP A 169 1.79 7.54 8.13
C TRP A 169 1.06 8.84 7.80
N ARG A 170 1.75 9.79 7.13
CA ARG A 170 1.14 11.06 6.77
C ARG A 170 0.06 10.91 5.71
N VAL A 171 0.29 10.10 4.68
CA VAL A 171 -0.70 9.79 3.65
C VAL A 171 -1.95 9.12 4.26
N MET A 172 -1.76 8.19 5.19
CA MET A 172 -2.84 7.51 5.91
C MET A 172 -3.66 8.48 6.77
N LYS A 173 -2.99 9.43 7.45
CA LYS A 173 -3.64 10.46 8.24
C LYS A 173 -4.45 11.42 7.36
N ASP A 174 -3.90 11.83 6.22
CA ASP A 174 -4.53 12.77 5.30
C ASP A 174 -5.68 12.10 4.50
N ASN A 175 -5.64 10.77 4.31
CA ASN A 175 -6.60 10.01 3.50
C ASN A 175 -7.09 8.74 4.24
N PRO A 176 -7.83 8.84 5.36
CA PRO A 176 -8.04 7.69 6.23
C PRO A 176 -8.98 6.60 5.67
N GLN A 177 -9.87 6.92 4.72
CA GLN A 177 -10.92 6.01 4.27
C GLN A 177 -10.39 4.68 3.68
N PRO A 178 -9.40 4.68 2.76
CA PRO A 178 -8.89 3.44 2.16
C PRO A 178 -8.08 2.57 3.13
N PHE A 179 -7.75 3.06 4.33
CA PHE A 179 -6.97 2.32 5.33
C PHE A 179 -7.86 1.76 6.46
N ARG A 180 -9.18 1.88 6.34
CA ARG A 180 -10.16 1.28 7.27
C ARG A 180 -10.54 -0.15 6.87
N GLN A 181 -9.53 -0.96 6.57
CA GLN A 181 -9.68 -2.35 6.15
C GLN A 181 -8.43 -3.14 6.55
N PRO A 182 -8.48 -4.48 6.56
CA PRO A 182 -7.31 -5.30 6.88
C PRO A 182 -6.12 -5.01 5.95
N ILE A 183 -4.89 -5.18 6.45
CA ILE A 183 -3.66 -4.83 5.72
C ILE A 183 -3.55 -5.49 4.33
N LEU A 184 -4.00 -6.73 4.20
CA LEU A 184 -4.01 -7.47 2.93
C LEU A 184 -4.96 -6.84 1.91
N GLU A 185 -6.09 -6.28 2.36
CA GLU A 185 -7.02 -5.57 1.49
C GLU A 185 -6.47 -4.21 1.06
N ILE A 186 -5.70 -3.54 1.92
CA ILE A 186 -4.97 -2.32 1.56
C ILE A 186 -3.94 -2.61 0.47
N GLU A 187 -3.17 -3.69 0.62
CA GLU A 187 -2.21 -4.12 -0.41
C GLU A 187 -2.93 -4.40 -1.74
N ARG A 188 -3.99 -5.22 -1.73
CA ARG A 188 -4.79 -5.56 -2.92
C ARG A 188 -5.36 -4.32 -3.61
N TRP A 189 -5.90 -3.39 -2.82
CA TRP A 189 -6.42 -2.12 -3.31
C TRP A 189 -5.33 -1.28 -4.00
N ALA A 190 -4.14 -1.20 -3.40
CA ALA A 190 -3.03 -0.39 -3.89
C ALA A 190 -2.47 -0.90 -5.23
N ILE A 191 -2.29 -2.22 -5.39
CA ILE A 191 -1.77 -2.83 -6.63
C ILE A 191 -2.75 -2.76 -7.80
N GLY A 192 -4.00 -2.36 -7.56
CA GLY A 192 -5.01 -2.30 -8.61
C GLY A 192 -5.32 -3.67 -9.20
N GLN A 193 -5.03 -4.75 -8.46
CA GLN A 193 -5.77 -5.98 -8.67
C GLN A 193 -7.23 -5.58 -8.52
N ASN A 194 -7.97 -5.62 -9.64
CA ASN A 194 -9.41 -5.76 -9.53
C ASN A 194 -9.62 -6.86 -8.51
N ILE A 195 -10.50 -6.63 -7.54
CA ILE A 195 -11.06 -7.70 -6.73
C ILE A 195 -11.53 -8.72 -7.76
N SER A 196 -10.72 -9.73 -8.02
CA SER A 196 -11.09 -10.82 -8.90
C SER A 196 -12.25 -11.46 -8.17
N SER A 197 -13.38 -11.43 -8.84
CA SER A 197 -14.62 -12.10 -8.53
C SER A 197 -14.42 -13.62 -8.49
N ASP A 198 -13.56 -14.09 -7.59
CA ASP A 198 -13.42 -15.49 -7.26
C ASP A 198 -13.46 -15.58 -5.75
N GLY A 199 -14.69 -15.78 -5.28
CA GLY A 199 -15.10 -15.72 -3.90
C GLY A 199 -14.59 -16.92 -3.12
N SER A 200 -14.14 -16.63 -1.90
CA SER A 200 -14.43 -17.52 -0.77
C SER A 200 -14.31 -16.81 0.56
N GLU A 201 -13.68 -15.63 0.64
CA GLU A 201 -13.64 -14.83 1.88
C GLU A 201 -13.75 -13.31 1.64
N LEU A 202 -14.47 -12.91 0.60
CA LEU A 202 -14.82 -11.50 0.36
C LEU A 202 -16.13 -11.18 1.10
N GLY A 203 -16.11 -10.15 1.94
CA GLY A 203 -17.34 -9.49 2.37
C GLY A 203 -18.12 -8.99 1.15
N ARG A 204 -19.47 -9.04 1.23
CA ARG A 204 -20.39 -8.76 0.13
C ARG A 204 -20.08 -7.41 -0.53
N GLY A 205 -19.77 -7.42 -1.83
CA GLY A 205 -19.78 -6.22 -2.66
C GLY A 205 -21.21 -5.72 -2.88
N TYR A 206 -21.38 -4.47 -3.32
CA TYR A 206 -22.73 -3.92 -3.56
C TYR A 206 -23.54 -4.71 -4.59
N ASP A 207 -22.88 -5.35 -5.56
CA ASP A 207 -23.55 -6.16 -6.57
C ASP A 207 -23.90 -7.58 -6.08
N ASP A 208 -23.39 -7.98 -4.91
CA ASP A 208 -23.76 -9.23 -4.22
C ASP A 208 -24.97 -9.04 -3.29
N LEU A 209 -25.41 -7.80 -3.10
CA LEU A 209 -26.60 -7.47 -2.31
C LEU A 209 -27.88 -7.70 -3.13
N PRO A 210 -28.97 -8.18 -2.50
CA PRO A 210 -30.25 -8.35 -3.19
C PRO A 210 -30.70 -7.04 -3.86
N PRO A 211 -31.07 -7.07 -5.16
CA PRO A 211 -31.66 -5.91 -5.81
C PRO A 211 -33.00 -5.54 -5.16
N VAL A 212 -33.28 -4.24 -5.10
CA VAL A 212 -34.58 -3.70 -4.67
C VAL A 212 -35.43 -3.29 -5.88
N ASP A 213 -34.80 -2.83 -6.96
CA ASP A 213 -35.44 -2.58 -8.25
C ASP A 213 -35.00 -3.60 -9.30
N SER A 214 -35.83 -3.80 -10.32
CA SER A 214 -35.55 -4.71 -11.44
C SER A 214 -34.27 -4.38 -12.20
N ALA A 215 -33.86 -3.10 -12.22
CA ALA A 215 -32.63 -2.65 -12.86
C ALA A 215 -31.37 -2.78 -11.97
N GLY A 216 -31.51 -3.24 -10.71
CA GLY A 216 -30.39 -3.46 -9.80
C GLY A 216 -29.64 -2.18 -9.39
N ARG A 217 -30.27 -1.02 -9.53
CA ARG A 217 -29.73 0.29 -9.17
C ARG A 217 -29.87 0.58 -7.68
N LEU A 218 -30.74 -0.15 -6.98
CA LEU A 218 -30.93 -0.13 -5.54
C LEU A 218 -30.61 -1.51 -4.98
N ARG A 219 -29.87 -1.53 -3.88
CA ARG A 219 -29.37 -2.75 -3.24
C ARG A 219 -29.75 -2.77 -1.77
N ARG A 220 -30.18 -3.92 -1.28
CA ARG A 220 -30.57 -4.11 0.12
C ARG A 220 -29.38 -4.58 0.95
N ASP A 221 -28.99 -3.76 1.92
CA ASP A 221 -27.99 -4.10 2.95
C ASP A 221 -28.67 -4.11 4.32
N ASN A 222 -29.10 -5.29 4.77
CA ASN A 222 -29.90 -5.47 5.97
C ASN A 222 -31.17 -4.58 5.93
N GLU A 223 -31.30 -3.63 6.85
CA GLU A 223 -32.41 -2.66 6.93
C GLU A 223 -32.16 -1.38 6.11
N ASN A 224 -31.06 -1.28 5.39
CA ASN A 224 -30.72 -0.11 4.58
C ASN A 224 -30.88 -0.40 3.09
N ILE A 225 -31.27 0.64 2.35
CA ILE A 225 -31.22 0.65 0.88
C ILE A 225 -30.03 1.51 0.46
N ILE A 226 -29.22 0.98 -0.44
CA ILE A 226 -27.99 1.61 -0.97
C ILE A 226 -28.16 1.87 -2.47
N LEU A 227 -27.69 3.03 -2.94
CA LEU A 227 -27.58 3.30 -4.37
C LEU A 227 -26.40 2.52 -4.97
N ALA A 228 -26.67 1.69 -5.97
CA ALA A 228 -25.65 1.01 -6.78
C ALA A 228 -25.31 1.75 -8.09
N PHE A 229 -25.79 2.97 -8.28
CA PHE A 229 -25.61 3.72 -9.52
C PHE A 229 -25.44 5.22 -9.29
N GLY A 230 -25.02 5.91 -10.36
CA GLY A 230 -24.92 7.37 -10.39
C GLY A 230 -23.82 7.94 -9.48
N ARG A 231 -23.80 9.27 -9.37
CA ARG A 231 -22.79 10.02 -8.61
C ARG A 231 -22.82 9.79 -7.10
N HIS A 232 -23.90 9.19 -6.59
CA HIS A 232 -24.11 8.86 -5.17
C HIS A 232 -24.03 7.36 -4.89
N ARG A 233 -23.43 6.56 -5.80
CA ARG A 233 -23.20 5.12 -5.59
C ARG A 233 -22.49 4.85 -4.27
N GLY A 234 -22.98 3.88 -3.51
CA GLY A 234 -22.48 3.47 -2.20
C GLY A 234 -23.10 4.20 -1.01
N LYS A 235 -23.92 5.24 -1.21
CA LYS A 235 -24.65 5.92 -0.13
C LYS A 235 -25.96 5.21 0.20
N THR A 236 -26.33 5.21 1.48
CA THR A 236 -27.68 4.82 1.90
C THR A 236 -28.68 5.91 1.55
N ILE A 237 -29.97 5.55 1.49
CA ILE A 237 -31.05 6.54 1.27
C ILE A 237 -31.05 7.63 2.35
N LYS A 238 -30.84 7.28 3.62
CA LYS A 238 -30.74 8.26 4.71
C LYS A 238 -29.58 9.25 4.49
N GLN A 239 -28.42 8.76 4.05
CA GLN A 239 -27.28 9.62 3.71
C GLN A 239 -27.55 10.49 2.49
N LEU A 240 -28.27 9.95 1.49
CA LEU A 240 -28.65 10.69 0.29
C LEU A 240 -29.59 11.86 0.63
N VAL A 241 -30.65 11.62 1.40
CA VAL A 241 -31.60 12.65 1.85
C VAL A 241 -30.88 13.79 2.59
N ASN A 242 -29.94 13.44 3.47
CA ASN A 242 -29.17 14.42 4.24
C ASN A 242 -28.16 15.22 3.40
N SER A 243 -27.63 14.64 2.32
CA SER A 243 -26.54 15.25 1.54
C SER A 243 -26.97 15.88 0.22
N ASP A 244 -28.07 15.42 -0.38
CA ASP A 244 -28.57 15.87 -1.68
C ASP A 244 -30.07 15.54 -1.83
N LEU A 245 -30.91 16.32 -1.14
CA LEU A 245 -32.37 16.15 -1.17
C LEU A 245 -32.95 16.31 -2.59
N GLN A 246 -32.33 17.14 -3.44
CA GLN A 246 -32.75 17.31 -4.83
C GLN A 246 -32.57 16.02 -5.62
N TYR A 247 -31.44 15.33 -5.44
CA TYR A 247 -31.21 14.04 -6.08
C TYR A 247 -32.12 12.96 -5.53
N TYR A 248 -32.44 12.96 -4.24
CA TYR A 248 -33.46 12.06 -3.68
C TYR A 248 -34.84 12.30 -4.31
N ASN A 249 -35.27 13.56 -4.44
CA ASN A 249 -36.55 13.91 -5.08
C ASN A 249 -36.60 13.47 -6.55
N TRP A 250 -35.49 13.58 -7.27
CA TRP A 250 -35.38 13.00 -8.61
C TRP A 250 -35.45 11.46 -8.59
N LEU A 251 -34.78 10.81 -7.64
CA LEU A 251 -34.75 9.35 -7.50
C LEU A 251 -36.14 8.75 -7.27
N ILE A 252 -37.02 9.42 -6.52
CA ILE A 252 -38.40 8.97 -6.29
C ILE A 252 -39.41 9.48 -7.33
N SER A 253 -38.93 10.15 -8.37
CA SER A 253 -39.76 10.62 -9.50
C SER A 253 -39.82 9.57 -10.60
N SER A 254 -40.84 9.63 -11.45
CA SER A 254 -40.98 8.79 -12.64
C SER A 254 -39.81 8.95 -13.64
N ALA A 255 -39.08 10.06 -13.59
CA ALA A 255 -37.92 10.32 -14.45
C ALA A 255 -36.67 9.51 -14.06
N SER A 256 -36.64 8.92 -12.86
CA SER A 256 -35.55 8.04 -12.43
C SER A 256 -35.57 6.68 -13.15
N GLY A 257 -36.75 6.28 -13.63
CA GLY A 257 -37.01 4.95 -14.17
C GLY A 257 -36.97 3.83 -13.12
N ILE A 258 -36.95 4.14 -11.82
CA ILE A 258 -37.06 3.17 -10.72
C ILE A 258 -38.50 2.69 -10.62
N ASP A 259 -38.66 1.39 -10.39
CA ASP A 259 -39.93 0.70 -10.29
C ASP A 259 -40.79 1.28 -9.16
N ASP A 260 -42.11 1.36 -9.36
CA ASP A 260 -43.03 2.00 -8.40
C ASP A 260 -42.99 1.32 -7.01
N GLU A 261 -42.84 0.00 -6.95
CA GLU A 261 -42.71 -0.76 -5.70
C GLU A 261 -41.46 -0.35 -4.92
N ALA A 262 -40.32 -0.21 -5.62
CA ALA A 262 -39.08 0.25 -5.02
C ALA A 262 -39.20 1.71 -4.54
N ILE A 263 -39.90 2.58 -5.27
CA ILE A 263 -40.16 3.97 -4.85
C ILE A 263 -40.99 4.02 -3.56
N ILE A 264 -42.01 3.16 -3.42
CA ILE A 264 -42.81 3.07 -2.19
C ILE A 264 -41.90 2.72 -1.01
N GLU A 265 -41.00 1.76 -1.22
CA GLU A 265 -40.08 1.32 -0.18
C GLU A 265 -39.05 2.39 0.21
N LEU A 266 -38.54 3.14 -0.78
CA LEU A 266 -37.64 4.27 -0.56
C LEU A 266 -38.28 5.37 0.30
N LYS A 267 -39.59 5.60 0.15
CA LYS A 267 -40.33 6.57 0.97
C LYS A 267 -40.53 6.08 2.39
N ALA A 268 -40.78 4.78 2.59
CA ALA A 268 -40.91 4.17 3.91
C ALA A 268 -39.59 4.18 4.72
N HIS A 269 -38.43 4.12 4.06
CA HIS A 269 -37.11 4.13 4.71
C HIS A 269 -36.63 5.50 5.21
N VAL A 270 -37.37 6.57 4.89
CA VAL A 270 -37.02 7.97 5.23
C VAL A 270 -37.97 8.54 6.28
N GLN A 271 -39.08 7.86 6.57
CA GLN A 271 -39.94 8.14 7.73
C GLN A 271 -39.30 7.63 9.03
#